data_AF-A0A0M6XXZ3-F1
#
_entry.id   AF-A0A0M6XXZ3-F1
#
_cell.length_a   1.000
_cell.length_b   1.000
_cell.length_c   1.000
_cell.angle_alpha   90.00
_cell.angle_beta   90.00
_cell.angle_gamma   90.00
#
_symmetry.space_group_name_H-M   'P 1'
#
loop_
_entity.id
_entity.type
_entity.pdbx_description
1 polymer ?
#
loop_
_entity_poly.entity_id
_entity_poly.type
_entity_poly.pdbx_seq_one_letter_code
_entity_poly.pdbx_strand_id
1 'polypeptide(L)'
;MQYTRIVENLVLNDTLILDGPEWHNTLVRNVIIENVDGNGIMLRDVSNVMIENVTIRNVSGDGVKLSTLGSTSGVTIRDCTIQKIGEDGINAGQRKAGGVDHPGLQIIGNTIEKTGLNGGTTGLMHGIYVQTTDFLIQDNRIIDSMDGNAISVRSSGQITGNYIETTRESGIAYFADNARGASNHLVITDNVILDTGNGTGRTDINLLNVPSARGGEVVGRFTIEGNIVTQTDRPAIAVDQDYARIGSAVAIKGNSVVDESAARAQKSGAAPAVPGDAPSPAPIAPDGPDAATPAFGLELLAAGSGRTQAVLSSGGETVDALSVSADTRIAGASLAPIGLDLRAAGGRVGVDDGRLFVASTRDASRDGISGDETLVVTLSDTPDQRVGYATIGLIDAARTETVRVELFRDGASFGTTEHRGADRIEVGTGLAFDEMRISAGPGADFAVGSLAFFGAENPAPAPTVTMGLDLAGRSRGRTEATLEVEGETAGEVTLARATFLRDVALDALSMSLDVDGPGARGVVVDGGRLGVQSRGEGTSSAAQISGPEELIFRFAESDALAIDIDLKGVAAQEVVLLEAFRDGRSLGTTAYEGMSDLRFDAGTPFDELRLSAGEDSAFSLAGFEVTRIDVPELGLF
;
A
#
# COMPACT_ATOMS: atom_id res chain seq x y z
N MET A 1 22.31 25.39 -11.22
CA MET A 1 22.35 24.97 -9.79
C MET A 1 23.31 23.80 -9.67
N GLN A 2 23.87 23.57 -8.49
CA GLN A 2 24.76 22.43 -8.24
C GLN A 2 24.01 21.43 -7.34
N TYR A 3 23.89 20.18 -7.78
CA TYR A 3 23.38 19.09 -6.94
C TYR A 3 24.44 18.71 -5.91
N THR A 4 24.03 18.54 -4.65
CA THR A 4 24.93 18.16 -3.54
C THR A 4 24.94 16.66 -3.30
N ARG A 5 23.95 15.95 -3.82
CA ARG A 5 23.88 14.49 -3.80
C ARG A 5 23.64 13.96 -5.21
N ILE A 6 24.31 12.86 -5.52
CA ILE A 6 24.19 12.19 -6.81
C ILE A 6 24.01 10.70 -6.54
N VAL A 7 22.90 10.14 -7.01
CA VAL A 7 22.62 8.71 -7.07
C VAL A 7 22.70 8.32 -8.54
N GLU A 8 23.72 7.55 -8.92
CA GLU A 8 23.95 7.27 -10.33
C GLU A 8 24.55 5.91 -10.63
N ASN A 9 24.22 5.37 -11.81
CA ASN A 9 24.78 4.13 -12.37
C ASN A 9 24.57 2.91 -11.45
N LEU A 10 23.36 2.81 -10.87
CA LEU A 10 22.97 1.73 -9.98
C LEU A 10 21.88 0.87 -10.64
N VAL A 11 21.83 -0.40 -10.24
CA VAL A 11 20.68 -1.28 -10.45
C VAL A 11 20.13 -1.61 -9.06
N LEU A 12 18.86 -1.36 -8.85
CA LEU A 12 18.16 -1.55 -7.58
C LEU A 12 16.99 -2.50 -7.78
N ASN A 13 16.79 -3.39 -6.82
CA ASN A 13 15.65 -4.29 -6.70
C ASN A 13 14.76 -3.96 -5.49
N ASP A 14 14.99 -2.78 -4.89
CA ASP A 14 14.23 -2.22 -3.78
C ASP A 14 13.78 -0.78 -4.12
N THR A 15 12.78 -0.27 -3.39
CA THR A 15 12.35 1.13 -3.48
C THR A 15 13.51 2.08 -3.15
N LEU A 16 13.78 3.04 -4.05
CA LEU A 16 14.64 4.17 -3.72
C LEU A 16 13.86 5.23 -2.93
N ILE A 17 14.13 5.34 -1.63
CA ILE A 17 13.47 6.32 -0.76
C ILE A 17 14.36 7.56 -0.59
N LEU A 18 13.86 8.72 -1.01
CA LEU A 18 14.44 10.03 -0.72
C LEU A 18 13.50 10.79 0.22
N ASP A 19 13.82 10.73 1.51
CA ASP A 19 12.97 11.22 2.59
C ASP A 19 13.72 12.16 3.52
N GLY A 20 13.25 13.40 3.62
CA GLY A 20 13.81 14.41 4.52
C GLY A 20 14.79 15.41 3.88
N PRO A 21 15.12 16.47 4.63
CA PRO A 21 15.87 17.62 4.11
C PRO A 21 17.31 17.29 3.69
N GLU A 22 17.88 16.21 4.20
CA GLU A 22 19.19 15.73 3.78
C GLU A 22 19.23 15.38 2.30
N TRP A 23 18.10 15.00 1.68
CA TRP A 23 17.98 14.67 0.26
C TRP A 23 17.62 15.86 -0.63
N HIS A 24 17.65 17.08 -0.09
CA HIS A 24 17.56 18.28 -0.91
C HIS A 24 18.70 18.35 -1.93
N ASN A 25 18.43 18.94 -3.10
CA ASN A 25 19.43 19.11 -4.17
C ASN A 25 20.04 17.77 -4.63
N THR A 26 19.19 16.76 -4.83
CA THR A 26 19.60 15.42 -5.27
C THR A 26 19.40 15.23 -6.77
N LEU A 27 20.39 14.67 -7.44
CA LEU A 27 20.31 14.15 -8.80
C LEU A 27 20.27 12.62 -8.76
N VAL A 28 19.23 12.02 -9.32
CA VAL A 28 19.14 10.59 -9.60
C VAL A 28 19.27 10.41 -11.11
N ARG A 29 20.29 9.69 -11.59
CA ARG A 29 20.48 9.49 -13.03
C ARG A 29 21.07 8.15 -13.43
N ASN A 30 20.71 7.65 -14.60
CA ASN A 30 21.24 6.38 -15.13
C ASN A 30 21.05 5.22 -14.13
N VAL A 31 19.90 5.20 -13.44
CA VAL A 31 19.56 4.14 -12.48
C VAL A 31 18.55 3.21 -13.14
N ILE A 32 18.67 1.91 -12.87
CA ILE A 32 17.66 0.91 -13.19
C ILE A 32 17.02 0.45 -11.89
N ILE A 33 15.70 0.53 -11.78
CA ILE A 33 14.92 0.03 -10.64
C ILE A 33 13.98 -1.04 -11.19
N GLU A 34 14.10 -2.27 -10.72
CA GLU A 34 13.32 -3.37 -11.26
C GLU A 34 12.91 -4.46 -10.28
N ASN A 35 11.75 -5.06 -10.52
CA ASN A 35 11.22 -6.17 -9.72
C ASN A 35 11.01 -5.80 -8.25
N VAL A 36 10.49 -4.59 -8.02
CA VAL A 36 10.25 -4.04 -6.68
C VAL A 36 8.84 -4.38 -6.23
N ASP A 37 8.72 -4.94 -5.03
CA ASP A 37 7.44 -5.01 -4.32
C ASP A 37 7.24 -3.74 -3.48
N GLY A 38 6.49 -2.78 -4.02
CA GLY A 38 6.38 -1.41 -3.50
C GLY A 38 6.51 -0.38 -4.61
N ASN A 39 6.96 0.84 -4.29
CA ASN A 39 7.14 1.91 -5.29
C ASN A 39 8.55 1.85 -5.89
N GLY A 40 8.74 2.34 -7.11
CA GLY A 40 10.09 2.43 -7.70
C GLY A 40 10.94 3.48 -6.98
N ILE A 41 10.50 4.74 -7.02
CA ILE A 41 11.10 5.85 -6.26
C ILE A 41 10.03 6.50 -5.38
N MET A 42 10.32 6.71 -4.09
CA MET A 42 9.48 7.47 -3.18
C MET A 42 10.17 8.77 -2.77
N LEU A 43 9.46 9.90 -2.88
CA LEU A 43 9.91 11.22 -2.46
C LEU A 43 9.03 11.74 -1.32
N ARG A 44 9.65 12.21 -0.23
CA ARG A 44 8.96 12.83 0.92
C ARG A 44 9.83 13.91 1.55
N ASP A 45 9.27 15.08 1.84
CA ASP A 45 9.98 16.19 2.50
C ASP A 45 11.32 16.58 1.83
N VAL A 46 11.33 16.55 0.49
CA VAL A 46 12.50 16.88 -0.35
C VAL A 46 12.27 18.10 -1.24
N SER A 47 13.35 18.81 -1.58
CA SER A 47 13.31 19.93 -2.50
C SER A 47 14.43 19.85 -3.54
N ASN A 48 14.15 20.37 -4.75
CA ASN A 48 15.10 20.43 -5.85
C ASN A 48 15.71 19.06 -6.20
N VAL A 49 14.84 18.08 -6.50
CA VAL A 49 15.23 16.73 -6.92
C VAL A 49 15.07 16.60 -8.43
N MET A 50 16.10 16.10 -9.11
CA MET A 50 16.04 15.75 -10.52
C MET A 50 16.21 14.24 -10.68
N ILE A 51 15.27 13.61 -11.35
CA ILE A 51 15.30 12.19 -11.76
C ILE A 51 15.40 12.19 -13.27
N GLU A 52 16.54 11.79 -13.83
CA GLU A 52 16.78 11.83 -15.28
C GLU A 52 17.36 10.53 -15.83
N ASN A 53 16.91 10.10 -17.02
CA ASN A 53 17.43 8.90 -17.68
C ASN A 53 17.42 7.65 -16.75
N VAL A 54 16.33 7.48 -16.00
CA VAL A 54 16.10 6.33 -15.13
C VAL A 54 15.17 5.33 -15.82
N THR A 55 15.42 4.04 -15.65
CA THR A 55 14.51 2.97 -16.06
C THR A 55 13.85 2.38 -14.83
N ILE A 56 12.52 2.36 -14.78
CA ILE A 56 11.72 1.75 -13.71
C ILE A 56 10.84 0.68 -14.34
N ARG A 57 10.91 -0.57 -13.89
CA ARG A 57 10.11 -1.65 -14.49
C ARG A 57 9.70 -2.77 -13.55
N ASN A 58 8.56 -3.41 -13.81
CA ASN A 58 8.05 -4.52 -13.01
C ASN A 58 7.93 -4.14 -11.52
N VAL A 59 7.19 -3.06 -11.24
CA VAL A 59 7.01 -2.52 -9.88
C VAL A 59 5.56 -2.73 -9.47
N SER A 60 5.32 -3.28 -8.27
CA SER A 60 3.95 -3.60 -7.82
C SER A 60 3.14 -2.36 -7.40
N GLY A 61 3.78 -1.29 -6.92
CA GLY A 61 3.17 0.00 -6.58
C GLY A 61 3.30 1.04 -7.68
N ASP A 62 3.59 2.30 -7.30
CA ASP A 62 3.81 3.41 -8.24
C ASP A 62 5.24 3.39 -8.83
N GLY A 63 5.42 3.83 -10.06
CA GLY A 63 6.76 4.00 -10.64
C GLY A 63 7.56 5.07 -9.90
N VAL A 64 6.98 6.27 -9.78
CA VAL A 64 7.50 7.35 -8.91
C VAL A 64 6.36 7.91 -8.06
N LYS A 65 6.52 7.89 -6.74
CA LYS A 65 5.54 8.41 -5.77
C LYS A 65 6.07 9.65 -5.05
N LEU A 66 5.35 10.76 -5.15
CA LEU A 66 5.50 11.90 -4.26
C LEU A 66 4.45 11.73 -3.14
N SER A 67 4.96 11.55 -1.92
CA SER A 67 4.19 11.07 -0.78
C SER A 67 3.08 12.03 -0.36
N THR A 68 1.95 11.48 0.06
CA THR A 68 0.86 12.24 0.70
C THR A 68 1.14 12.60 2.16
N LEU A 69 2.26 12.15 2.71
CA LEU A 69 2.65 12.35 4.12
C LEU A 69 3.69 13.47 4.31
N GLY A 70 4.25 14.02 3.22
CA GLY A 70 5.23 15.09 3.29
C GLY A 70 5.36 15.82 1.97
N SER A 71 5.66 17.11 2.03
CA SER A 71 5.64 17.98 0.84
C SER A 71 6.91 17.86 0.03
N THR A 72 6.84 18.16 -1.26
CA THR A 72 8.06 18.31 -2.08
C THR A 72 8.05 19.62 -2.84
N SER A 73 9.18 20.11 -3.33
CA SER A 73 9.18 21.30 -4.20
C SER A 73 10.26 21.27 -5.26
N GLY A 74 9.93 21.72 -6.47
CA GLY A 74 10.89 21.78 -7.58
C GLY A 74 11.42 20.40 -7.99
N VAL A 75 10.55 19.39 -8.04
CA VAL A 75 10.89 18.05 -8.51
C VAL A 75 10.78 18.00 -10.04
N THR A 76 11.82 17.49 -10.71
CA THR A 76 11.82 17.26 -12.16
C THR A 76 12.05 15.78 -12.45
N ILE A 77 11.14 15.16 -13.19
CA ILE A 77 11.22 13.77 -13.67
C ILE A 77 11.31 13.83 -15.19
N ARG A 78 12.46 13.48 -15.78
CA ARG A 78 12.68 13.67 -17.21
C ARG A 78 13.38 12.53 -17.91
N ASP A 79 13.04 12.32 -19.18
CA ASP A 79 13.72 11.38 -20.07
C ASP A 79 13.82 9.96 -19.46
N CYS A 80 12.87 9.57 -18.61
CA CYS A 80 12.82 8.25 -17.97
C CYS A 80 11.99 7.27 -18.79
N THR A 81 12.24 5.98 -18.57
CA THR A 81 11.41 4.87 -19.06
C THR A 81 10.74 4.19 -17.88
N ILE A 82 9.42 4.24 -17.79
CA ILE A 82 8.62 3.68 -16.70
C ILE A 82 7.65 2.67 -17.31
N GLN A 83 7.78 1.38 -17.00
CA GLN A 83 6.99 0.35 -17.68
C GLN A 83 6.53 -0.79 -16.77
N LYS A 84 5.36 -1.35 -17.04
CA LYS A 84 4.80 -2.50 -16.29
C LYS A 84 4.70 -2.18 -14.79
N ILE A 85 3.83 -1.21 -14.48
CA ILE A 85 3.64 -0.67 -13.15
C ILE A 85 2.27 -1.09 -12.62
N GLY A 86 2.23 -1.57 -11.38
CA GLY A 86 0.99 -2.04 -10.74
C GLY A 86 -0.02 -0.92 -10.51
N GLU A 87 0.43 0.22 -9.98
CA GLU A 87 -0.41 1.41 -9.75
C GLU A 87 -0.15 2.50 -10.81
N ASP A 88 0.15 3.73 -10.40
CA ASP A 88 0.41 4.83 -11.32
C ASP A 88 1.85 4.81 -11.84
N GLY A 89 2.06 5.20 -13.09
CA GLY A 89 3.43 5.43 -13.59
C GLY A 89 4.15 6.51 -12.77
N ILE A 90 3.46 7.64 -12.54
CA ILE A 90 3.90 8.71 -11.63
C ILE A 90 2.70 9.20 -10.82
N ASN A 91 2.80 9.18 -9.49
CA ASN A 91 1.79 9.66 -8.56
C ASN A 91 2.32 10.87 -7.77
N ALA A 92 1.57 11.97 -7.76
CA ALA A 92 1.82 13.14 -6.92
C ALA A 92 0.57 13.53 -6.13
N GLY A 93 0.42 12.92 -4.95
CA GLY A 93 -0.78 13.02 -4.14
C GLY A 93 -0.78 14.22 -3.17
N GLN A 94 -1.82 15.05 -3.25
CA GLN A 94 -2.00 16.22 -2.39
C GLN A 94 -2.92 15.86 -1.23
N ARG A 95 -2.62 16.37 -0.02
CA ARG A 95 -3.50 16.26 1.17
C ARG A 95 -3.73 17.63 1.79
N LYS A 96 -4.88 18.22 1.47
CA LYS A 96 -5.28 19.54 1.96
C LYS A 96 -5.30 19.63 3.49
N ALA A 97 -5.84 18.62 4.17
CA ALA A 97 -5.92 18.60 5.63
C ALA A 97 -4.52 18.65 6.29
N GLY A 98 -3.53 18.00 5.68
CA GLY A 98 -2.14 18.02 6.14
C GLY A 98 -1.27 19.12 5.52
N GLY A 99 -1.84 20.01 4.69
CA GLY A 99 -1.07 21.03 3.97
C GLY A 99 -0.01 20.47 3.00
N VAL A 100 -0.15 19.21 2.57
CA VAL A 100 0.82 18.53 1.71
C VAL A 100 0.58 18.91 0.25
N ASP A 101 1.62 19.41 -0.41
CA ASP A 101 1.62 19.81 -1.82
C ASP A 101 3.00 19.56 -2.47
N HIS A 102 3.05 19.62 -3.82
CA HIS A 102 4.27 19.37 -4.59
C HIS A 102 4.55 20.46 -5.65
N PRO A 103 4.61 21.75 -5.28
CA PRO A 103 4.68 22.85 -6.25
C PRO A 103 5.93 22.78 -7.13
N GLY A 104 5.74 23.17 -8.39
CA GLY A 104 6.83 23.19 -9.38
C GLY A 104 7.24 21.81 -9.87
N LEU A 105 6.37 20.80 -9.76
CA LEU A 105 6.56 19.48 -10.34
C LEU A 105 6.63 19.59 -11.88
N GLN A 106 7.66 18.98 -12.47
CA GLN A 106 7.84 18.87 -13.92
C GLN A 106 8.01 17.41 -14.33
N ILE A 107 7.22 16.95 -15.29
CA ILE A 107 7.25 15.59 -15.84
C ILE A 107 7.46 15.71 -17.35
N ILE A 108 8.69 15.50 -17.84
CA ILE A 108 9.10 15.91 -19.20
C ILE A 108 9.73 14.77 -20.00
N GLY A 109 9.27 14.51 -21.22
CA GLY A 109 9.99 13.63 -22.15
C GLY A 109 10.05 12.15 -21.73
N ASN A 110 9.20 11.72 -20.80
CA ASN A 110 9.22 10.34 -20.31
C ASN A 110 8.47 9.39 -21.25
N THR A 111 8.89 8.13 -21.28
CA THR A 111 8.11 7.03 -21.86
C THR A 111 7.48 6.23 -20.74
N ILE A 112 6.15 6.19 -20.70
CA ILE A 112 5.37 5.51 -19.66
C ILE A 112 4.47 4.47 -20.34
N GLU A 113 4.64 3.19 -20.01
CA GLU A 113 3.95 2.09 -20.69
C GLU A 113 3.34 1.08 -19.70
N LYS A 114 2.13 0.59 -19.96
CA LYS A 114 1.53 -0.53 -19.20
C LYS A 114 1.44 -0.25 -17.70
N THR A 115 0.69 0.78 -17.34
CA THR A 115 0.42 1.14 -15.94
C THR A 115 -0.97 0.68 -15.50
N GLY A 116 -1.24 0.71 -14.20
CA GLY A 116 -2.52 0.31 -13.61
C GLY A 116 -2.78 -1.20 -13.69
N LEU A 117 -1.73 -2.02 -13.66
CA LEU A 117 -1.86 -3.48 -13.77
C LEU A 117 -2.61 -4.10 -12.57
N ASN A 118 -2.62 -3.45 -11.41
CA ASN A 118 -3.35 -3.89 -10.22
C ASN A 118 -4.77 -3.31 -10.14
N GLY A 119 -5.05 -2.21 -10.84
CA GLY A 119 -6.33 -1.49 -10.74
C GLY A 119 -7.50 -2.23 -11.39
N GLY A 120 -7.22 -3.17 -12.31
CA GLY A 120 -8.21 -3.98 -13.00
C GLY A 120 -9.20 -3.16 -13.82
N THR A 121 -10.30 -2.74 -13.18
CA THR A 121 -11.41 -2.03 -13.83
C THR A 121 -11.94 -0.81 -13.07
N THR A 122 -11.29 -0.43 -11.98
CA THR A 122 -11.76 0.60 -11.04
C THR A 122 -11.66 2.02 -11.59
N GLY A 123 -10.76 2.26 -12.53
CA GLY A 123 -10.45 3.58 -13.07
C GLY A 123 -9.68 4.47 -12.09
N LEU A 124 -8.99 3.89 -11.10
CA LEU A 124 -8.28 4.63 -10.05
C LEU A 124 -6.77 4.72 -10.29
N MET A 125 -6.20 3.83 -11.10
CA MET A 125 -4.78 3.82 -11.43
C MET A 125 -4.54 4.38 -12.85
N HIS A 126 -3.48 5.15 -13.04
CA HIS A 126 -3.29 6.04 -14.17
C HIS A 126 -1.89 5.94 -14.78
N GLY A 127 -1.67 6.56 -15.94
CA GLY A 127 -0.31 6.77 -16.44
C GLY A 127 0.45 7.77 -15.58
N ILE A 128 -0.16 8.94 -15.39
CA ILE A 128 0.29 10.03 -14.54
C ILE A 128 -0.90 10.52 -13.71
N TYR A 129 -0.76 10.52 -12.39
CA TYR A 129 -1.74 11.03 -11.45
C TYR A 129 -1.19 12.22 -10.67
N VAL A 130 -1.78 13.41 -10.85
CA VAL A 130 -1.27 14.65 -10.28
C VAL A 130 -2.37 15.43 -9.56
N GLN A 131 -2.22 15.56 -8.25
CA GLN A 131 -3.09 16.36 -7.39
C GLN A 131 -2.45 17.68 -6.96
N THR A 132 -1.16 17.87 -7.26
CA THR A 132 -0.37 19.05 -6.85
C THR A 132 -0.66 20.31 -7.65
N THR A 133 -0.34 21.47 -7.09
CA THR A 133 -0.49 22.79 -7.72
C THR A 133 0.61 23.13 -8.74
N ASP A 134 0.20 23.84 -9.81
CA ASP A 134 1.07 24.52 -10.77
C ASP A 134 2.18 23.63 -11.38
N PHE A 135 1.77 22.45 -11.85
CA PHE A 135 2.64 21.46 -12.49
C PHE A 135 2.89 21.73 -13.99
N LEU A 136 3.88 21.03 -14.55
CA LEU A 136 4.12 20.89 -15.99
C LEU A 136 4.24 19.41 -16.38
N ILE A 137 3.40 18.95 -17.31
CA ILE A 137 3.48 17.61 -17.92
C ILE A 137 3.68 17.81 -19.43
N GLN A 138 4.89 17.54 -19.91
CA GLN A 138 5.29 17.92 -21.27
C GLN A 138 5.99 16.81 -22.05
N ASP A 139 5.65 16.67 -23.33
CA ASP A 139 6.38 15.83 -24.30
C ASP A 139 6.52 14.35 -23.89
N ASN A 140 5.63 13.84 -23.02
CA ASN A 140 5.66 12.44 -22.61
C ASN A 140 4.98 11.54 -23.64
N ARG A 141 5.43 10.29 -23.72
CA ARG A 141 4.79 9.22 -24.48
C ARG A 141 4.16 8.24 -23.49
N ILE A 142 2.83 8.19 -23.43
CA ILE A 142 2.08 7.38 -22.47
C ILE A 142 1.23 6.37 -23.25
N ILE A 143 1.43 5.08 -23.01
CA ILE A 143 0.78 4.00 -23.76
C ILE A 143 0.26 2.92 -22.81
N ASP A 144 -0.90 2.35 -23.13
CA ASP A 144 -1.49 1.23 -22.40
C ASP A 144 -1.71 1.57 -20.91
N SER A 145 -2.48 2.62 -20.63
CA SER A 145 -2.98 2.85 -19.26
C SER A 145 -4.21 1.96 -19.03
N MET A 146 -4.01 0.85 -18.31
CA MET A 146 -4.91 -0.30 -18.35
C MET A 146 -6.17 -0.14 -17.47
N ASP A 147 -6.12 0.72 -16.46
CA ASP A 147 -7.22 0.92 -15.51
C ASP A 147 -7.95 2.26 -15.71
N GLY A 148 -7.24 3.38 -15.56
CA GLY A 148 -7.81 4.72 -15.59
C GLY A 148 -7.36 5.55 -16.79
N ASN A 149 -7.11 6.84 -16.54
CA ASN A 149 -6.70 7.81 -17.54
C ASN A 149 -5.19 7.73 -17.79
N ALA A 150 -4.70 8.09 -18.99
CA ALA A 150 -3.26 8.28 -19.16
C ALA A 150 -2.74 9.44 -18.31
N ILE A 151 -3.46 10.56 -18.26
CA ILE A 151 -3.15 11.69 -17.40
C ILE A 151 -4.41 12.08 -16.62
N SER A 152 -4.33 12.02 -15.29
CA SER A 152 -5.40 12.42 -14.38
C SER A 152 -4.88 13.56 -13.51
N VAL A 153 -5.46 14.75 -13.66
CA VAL A 153 -5.05 15.95 -12.92
C VAL A 153 -6.18 16.51 -12.06
N ARG A 154 -5.83 17.13 -10.93
CA ARG A 154 -6.84 17.65 -9.99
C ARG A 154 -6.62 19.11 -9.58
N SER A 155 -5.62 19.78 -10.17
CA SER A 155 -5.26 21.17 -9.88
C SER A 155 -4.91 21.97 -11.14
N SER A 156 -4.38 23.20 -10.97
CA SER A 156 -3.86 24.05 -12.05
C SER A 156 -2.49 23.59 -12.54
N GLY A 157 -2.15 23.89 -13.79
CA GLY A 157 -0.91 23.44 -14.41
C GLY A 157 -0.97 23.47 -15.93
N GLN A 158 0.00 22.82 -16.57
CA GLN A 158 0.10 22.73 -18.03
C GLN A 158 0.33 21.28 -18.46
N ILE A 159 -0.39 20.84 -19.49
CA ILE A 159 -0.27 19.53 -20.13
C ILE A 159 -0.08 19.76 -21.62
N THR A 160 1.14 19.61 -22.13
CA THR A 160 1.46 20.02 -23.50
C THR A 160 2.34 19.04 -24.28
N GLY A 161 2.07 18.89 -25.58
CA GLY A 161 2.95 18.11 -26.47
C GLY A 161 2.99 16.59 -26.20
N ASN A 162 2.13 16.07 -25.31
CA ASN A 162 2.16 14.66 -24.96
C ASN A 162 1.54 13.81 -26.08
N TYR A 163 2.06 12.59 -26.23
CA TYR A 163 1.45 11.55 -27.06
C TYR A 163 0.87 10.47 -26.16
N ILE A 164 -0.43 10.25 -26.31
CA ILE A 164 -1.22 9.35 -25.49
C ILE A 164 -1.91 8.35 -26.41
N GLU A 165 -1.74 7.07 -26.11
CA GLU A 165 -2.32 5.98 -26.90
C GLU A 165 -2.86 4.88 -26.01
N THR A 166 -4.06 4.37 -26.34
CA THR A 166 -4.64 3.18 -25.71
C THR A 166 -4.81 3.36 -24.19
N THR A 167 -5.93 3.96 -23.80
CA THR A 167 -6.31 4.10 -22.40
C THR A 167 -7.70 3.55 -22.14
N ARG A 168 -7.88 2.96 -20.95
CA ARG A 168 -9.19 2.45 -20.54
C ARG A 168 -10.21 3.56 -20.33
N GLU A 169 -9.81 4.63 -19.64
CA GLU A 169 -10.61 5.86 -19.47
C GLU A 169 -10.12 6.96 -20.42
N SER A 170 -10.23 8.23 -20.03
CA SER A 170 -9.84 9.36 -20.89
C SER A 170 -8.34 9.36 -21.17
N GLY A 171 -7.92 9.98 -22.26
CA GLY A 171 -6.50 10.33 -22.43
C GLY A 171 -6.06 11.32 -21.36
N ILE A 172 -6.80 12.43 -21.24
CA ILE A 172 -6.57 13.45 -20.20
C ILE A 172 -7.88 13.71 -19.46
N ALA A 173 -7.87 13.61 -18.13
CA ALA A 173 -9.00 13.95 -17.29
C ALA A 173 -8.63 14.99 -16.22
N TYR A 174 -9.57 15.91 -15.96
CA TYR A 174 -9.52 16.80 -14.80
C TYR A 174 -10.66 16.49 -13.84
N PHE A 175 -10.34 16.33 -12.55
CA PHE A 175 -11.31 16.13 -11.48
C PHE A 175 -11.16 17.21 -10.40
N ALA A 176 -12.24 17.94 -10.12
CA ALA A 176 -12.20 19.21 -9.40
C ALA A 176 -12.35 19.06 -7.89
N ASP A 177 -11.39 18.41 -7.24
CA ASP A 177 -11.54 18.02 -5.83
C ASP A 177 -10.26 18.21 -4.99
N ASN A 178 -9.26 18.91 -5.55
CA ASN A 178 -8.01 19.29 -4.90
C ASN A 178 -7.78 20.79 -4.97
N ALA A 179 -6.90 21.30 -4.10
CA ALA A 179 -6.62 22.74 -4.06
C ALA A 179 -5.97 23.19 -5.37
N ARG A 180 -6.52 24.25 -5.98
CA ARG A 180 -5.90 24.93 -7.12
C ARG A 180 -4.66 25.73 -6.70
N GLY A 181 -3.69 25.81 -7.61
CA GLY A 181 -2.51 26.66 -7.46
C GLY A 181 -2.77 28.14 -7.71
N ALA A 182 -1.70 28.93 -7.59
CA ALA A 182 -1.73 30.37 -7.73
C ALA A 182 -2.06 30.81 -9.17
N SER A 183 -1.69 30.00 -10.17
CA SER A 183 -2.02 30.32 -11.57
C SER A 183 -3.52 30.30 -11.84
N ASN A 184 -4.27 29.48 -11.08
CA ASN A 184 -5.71 29.27 -11.25
C ASN A 184 -6.09 28.99 -12.72
N HIS A 185 -5.20 28.30 -13.45
CA HIS A 185 -5.33 28.03 -14.88
C HIS A 185 -4.82 26.63 -15.20
N LEU A 186 -5.64 25.84 -15.90
CA LEU A 186 -5.25 24.57 -16.50
C LEU A 186 -5.17 24.74 -18.02
N VAL A 187 -4.00 24.44 -18.59
CA VAL A 187 -3.73 24.52 -20.03
C VAL A 187 -3.49 23.11 -20.57
N ILE A 188 -4.24 22.71 -21.59
CA ILE A 188 -4.13 21.42 -22.27
C ILE A 188 -3.91 21.69 -23.76
N THR A 189 -2.67 21.62 -24.23
CA THR A 189 -2.31 22.09 -25.58
C THR A 189 -1.47 21.13 -26.39
N ASP A 190 -1.69 21.11 -27.71
CA ASP A 190 -0.81 20.43 -28.67
C ASP A 190 -0.54 18.94 -28.34
N ASN A 191 -1.47 18.27 -27.66
CA ASN A 191 -1.35 16.83 -27.36
C ASN A 191 -1.92 16.01 -28.53
N VAL A 192 -1.39 14.81 -28.73
CA VAL A 192 -1.92 13.80 -29.65
C VAL A 192 -2.51 12.66 -28.83
N ILE A 193 -3.82 12.48 -28.88
CA ILE A 193 -4.56 11.54 -28.04
C ILE A 193 -5.33 10.58 -28.95
N LEU A 194 -4.99 9.30 -28.88
CA LEU A 194 -5.61 8.28 -29.71
C LEU A 194 -6.09 7.06 -28.92
N ASP A 195 -7.15 6.45 -29.42
CA ASP A 195 -7.66 5.16 -28.93
C ASP A 195 -7.93 5.18 -27.40
N THR A 196 -8.68 6.17 -26.93
CA THR A 196 -8.98 6.33 -25.49
C THR A 196 -10.45 6.13 -25.16
N GLY A 197 -10.75 5.92 -23.89
CA GLY A 197 -12.12 5.75 -23.39
C GLY A 197 -12.72 4.39 -23.74
N ASN A 198 -11.87 3.39 -23.98
CA ASN A 198 -12.25 2.07 -24.47
C ASN A 198 -13.07 1.23 -23.46
N GLY A 199 -12.92 1.49 -22.16
CA GLY A 199 -13.60 0.72 -21.12
C GLY A 199 -14.84 1.38 -20.51
N THR A 200 -14.98 2.71 -20.60
CA THR A 200 -15.94 3.45 -19.75
C THR A 200 -16.85 4.43 -20.49
N GLY A 201 -16.72 4.58 -21.81
CA GLY A 201 -17.51 5.57 -22.53
C GLY A 201 -16.95 7.01 -22.43
N ARG A 202 -15.83 7.20 -21.71
CA ARG A 202 -15.16 8.50 -21.54
C ARG A 202 -14.55 9.02 -22.85
N THR A 203 -14.07 10.26 -22.79
CA THR A 203 -13.63 11.05 -23.95
C THR A 203 -12.12 11.26 -23.98
N ASP A 204 -11.54 11.61 -25.15
CA ASP A 204 -10.10 11.90 -25.27
C ASP A 204 -9.62 12.94 -24.24
N ILE A 205 -10.35 14.04 -24.09
CA ILE A 205 -10.16 15.03 -23.01
C ILE A 205 -11.47 15.19 -22.25
N ASN A 206 -11.44 15.11 -20.92
CA ASN A 206 -12.64 15.17 -20.10
C ASN A 206 -12.47 16.08 -18.87
N LEU A 207 -13.27 17.14 -18.78
CA LEU A 207 -13.44 17.89 -17.53
C LEU A 207 -14.64 17.30 -16.79
N LEU A 208 -14.37 16.49 -15.78
CA LEU A 208 -15.38 15.72 -15.05
C LEU A 208 -16.22 16.60 -14.12
N ASN A 209 -17.36 16.06 -13.68
CA ASN A 209 -18.31 16.78 -12.82
C ASN A 209 -17.64 17.40 -11.59
N VAL A 210 -18.20 18.52 -11.12
CA VAL A 210 -17.69 19.22 -9.94
C VAL A 210 -18.47 18.75 -8.72
N PRO A 211 -17.84 18.08 -7.74
CA PRO A 211 -18.53 17.69 -6.52
C PRO A 211 -19.15 18.91 -5.83
N SER A 212 -20.43 18.83 -5.46
CA SER A 212 -21.22 19.99 -5.00
C SER A 212 -20.64 20.72 -3.78
N ALA A 213 -19.82 20.03 -2.97
CA ALA A 213 -19.16 20.59 -1.80
C ALA A 213 -17.83 21.33 -2.10
N ARG A 214 -17.32 21.27 -3.35
CA ARG A 214 -15.93 21.63 -3.67
C ARG A 214 -15.79 22.76 -4.69
N GLY A 215 -16.82 23.60 -4.86
CA GLY A 215 -16.79 24.74 -5.79
C GLY A 215 -15.62 25.71 -5.59
N GLY A 216 -15.07 25.79 -4.37
CA GLY A 216 -13.90 26.62 -4.04
C GLY A 216 -12.57 26.07 -4.55
N GLU A 217 -12.51 24.81 -4.99
CA GLU A 217 -11.29 24.09 -5.38
C GLU A 217 -11.08 24.04 -6.89
N VAL A 218 -12.15 24.31 -7.65
CA VAL A 218 -12.09 24.27 -9.11
C VAL A 218 -11.16 25.34 -9.66
N VAL A 219 -10.42 24.98 -10.70
CA VAL A 219 -9.66 25.94 -11.52
C VAL A 219 -10.63 26.91 -12.22
N GLY A 220 -10.31 28.20 -12.17
CA GLY A 220 -11.16 29.27 -12.69
C GLY A 220 -11.05 29.46 -14.20
N ARG A 221 -9.96 29.00 -14.83
CA ARG A 221 -9.74 29.09 -16.27
C ARG A 221 -9.20 27.79 -16.85
N PHE A 222 -9.76 27.39 -18.00
CA PHE A 222 -9.29 26.28 -18.80
C PHE A 222 -8.98 26.74 -20.22
N THR A 223 -7.84 26.33 -20.75
CA THR A 223 -7.49 26.47 -22.18
C THR A 223 -7.24 25.09 -22.75
N ILE A 224 -8.04 24.67 -23.74
CA ILE A 224 -7.89 23.41 -24.45
C ILE A 224 -7.70 23.74 -25.94
N GLU A 225 -6.44 23.75 -26.41
CA GLU A 225 -6.12 24.26 -27.74
C GLU A 225 -5.13 23.41 -28.54
N GLY A 226 -5.35 23.30 -29.85
CA GLY A 226 -4.38 22.65 -30.76
C GLY A 226 -4.22 21.13 -30.60
N ASN A 227 -5.06 20.46 -29.82
CA ASN A 227 -4.95 19.02 -29.61
C ASN A 227 -5.46 18.23 -30.83
N ILE A 228 -4.78 17.14 -31.15
CA ILE A 228 -5.20 16.13 -32.11
C ILE A 228 -5.84 14.98 -31.33
N VAL A 229 -7.10 14.71 -31.62
CA VAL A 229 -7.93 13.73 -30.91
C VAL A 229 -8.56 12.78 -31.95
N THR A 230 -8.86 11.55 -31.58
CA THR A 230 -9.28 10.52 -32.58
C THR A 230 -10.69 9.99 -32.41
N GLN A 231 -11.33 10.32 -31.29
CA GLN A 231 -12.64 9.81 -31.00
C GLN A 231 -13.71 10.46 -31.90
N THR A 232 -14.37 9.63 -32.71
CA THR A 232 -15.35 10.07 -33.73
C THR A 232 -16.76 9.56 -33.47
N ASP A 233 -16.93 8.53 -32.63
CA ASP A 233 -18.21 7.92 -32.26
C ASP A 233 -18.94 8.69 -31.15
N ARG A 234 -18.23 9.55 -30.41
CA ARG A 234 -18.74 10.41 -29.33
C ARG A 234 -17.89 11.69 -29.25
N PRO A 235 -18.26 12.69 -28.41
CA PRO A 235 -17.47 13.90 -28.28
C PRO A 235 -16.03 13.57 -27.86
N ALA A 236 -15.03 14.06 -28.59
CA ALA A 236 -13.63 13.87 -28.21
C ALA A 236 -13.22 14.74 -27.00
N ILE A 237 -13.89 15.89 -26.82
CA ILE A 237 -13.68 16.78 -25.68
C ILE A 237 -15.02 16.94 -24.98
N ALA A 238 -15.09 16.50 -23.72
CA ALA A 238 -16.26 16.67 -22.86
C ALA A 238 -15.95 17.66 -21.73
N VAL A 239 -16.92 18.52 -21.46
CA VAL A 239 -16.90 19.45 -20.33
C VAL A 239 -18.22 19.31 -19.60
N ASP A 240 -18.17 18.95 -18.33
CA ASP A 240 -19.38 18.84 -17.53
C ASP A 240 -20.11 20.20 -17.42
N GLN A 241 -21.44 20.16 -17.33
CA GLN A 241 -22.27 21.35 -17.21
C GLN A 241 -21.97 22.19 -15.96
N ASP A 242 -21.41 21.58 -14.92
CA ASP A 242 -21.10 22.26 -13.66
C ASP A 242 -20.08 23.39 -13.82
N TYR A 243 -19.15 23.31 -14.77
CA TYR A 243 -18.16 24.37 -15.02
C TYR A 243 -18.82 25.68 -15.45
N ALA A 244 -19.85 25.60 -16.29
CA ALA A 244 -20.64 26.78 -16.67
C ALA A 244 -21.43 27.33 -15.47
N ARG A 245 -21.98 26.44 -14.63
CA ARG A 245 -22.76 26.81 -13.44
C ARG A 245 -21.93 27.55 -12.39
N ILE A 246 -20.68 27.16 -12.18
CA ILE A 246 -19.78 27.80 -11.21
C ILE A 246 -18.98 28.98 -11.79
N GLY A 247 -19.15 29.28 -13.09
CA GLY A 247 -18.52 30.42 -13.74
C GLY A 247 -17.06 30.21 -14.13
N SER A 248 -16.59 28.96 -14.28
CA SER A 248 -15.26 28.71 -14.83
C SER A 248 -15.20 29.12 -16.30
N ALA A 249 -14.13 29.82 -16.68
CA ALA A 249 -13.91 30.24 -18.06
C ALA A 249 -13.24 29.11 -18.84
N VAL A 250 -13.98 28.43 -19.72
CA VAL A 250 -13.46 27.33 -20.55
C VAL A 250 -13.32 27.80 -21.99
N ALA A 251 -12.10 27.79 -22.52
CA ALA A 251 -11.78 28.10 -23.91
C ALA A 251 -11.33 26.84 -24.65
N ILE A 252 -12.04 26.46 -25.71
CA ILE A 252 -11.73 25.32 -26.57
C ILE A 252 -11.53 25.82 -28.00
N LYS A 253 -10.32 25.69 -28.57
CA LYS A 253 -9.99 26.27 -29.88
C LYS A 253 -9.00 25.41 -30.67
N GLY A 254 -9.15 25.34 -32.00
CA GLY A 254 -8.11 24.77 -32.86
C GLY A 254 -7.81 23.28 -32.67
N ASN A 255 -8.61 22.54 -31.89
CA ASN A 255 -8.47 21.09 -31.77
C ASN A 255 -8.98 20.40 -33.05
N SER A 256 -8.32 19.34 -33.48
CA SER A 256 -8.68 18.58 -34.67
C SER A 256 -9.06 17.15 -34.31
N VAL A 257 -10.26 16.73 -34.74
CA VAL A 257 -10.66 15.32 -34.71
C VAL A 257 -10.23 14.68 -36.03
N VAL A 258 -9.37 13.67 -35.97
CA VAL A 258 -8.85 12.96 -37.15
C VAL A 258 -8.96 11.45 -36.93
N ASP A 259 -8.81 10.64 -37.97
CA ASP A 259 -8.69 9.18 -37.76
C ASP A 259 -7.32 8.81 -37.14
N GLU A 260 -7.25 7.64 -36.52
CA GLU A 260 -6.03 7.16 -35.84
C GLU A 260 -4.80 7.11 -36.77
N SER A 261 -5.00 6.76 -38.05
CA SER A 261 -3.89 6.65 -39.00
C SER A 261 -3.29 8.02 -39.30
N ALA A 262 -4.13 9.06 -39.43
CA ALA A 262 -3.71 10.44 -39.60
C ALA A 262 -3.03 10.99 -38.34
N ALA A 263 -3.54 10.69 -37.15
CA ALA A 263 -2.92 11.09 -35.88
C ALA A 263 -1.51 10.49 -35.73
N ARG A 264 -1.34 9.18 -35.98
CA ARG A 264 -0.03 8.51 -35.95
C ARG A 264 0.93 9.07 -36.99
N ALA A 265 0.45 9.42 -38.19
CA ALA A 265 1.27 10.01 -39.25
C ALA A 265 1.80 11.40 -38.86
N GLN A 266 0.99 12.23 -38.18
CA GLN A 266 1.41 13.55 -37.73
C GLN A 266 2.55 13.49 -36.70
N LYS A 267 2.60 12.46 -35.84
CA LYS A 267 3.74 12.24 -34.94
C LYS A 267 5.01 11.75 -35.67
N SER A 268 4.85 10.94 -36.71
CA SER A 268 6.01 10.41 -37.48
C SER A 268 6.78 11.51 -38.24
N GLY A 269 6.17 12.69 -38.42
CA GLY A 269 6.82 13.89 -38.92
C GLY A 269 7.75 14.55 -37.89
N ALA A 270 8.86 13.86 -37.56
CA ALA A 270 10.03 14.38 -36.86
C ALA A 270 9.79 15.19 -35.57
N ALA A 271 9.95 14.54 -34.41
CA ALA A 271 10.45 15.25 -33.25
C ALA A 271 11.80 15.91 -33.64
N PRO A 272 12.02 17.21 -33.38
CA PRO A 272 13.33 17.79 -33.58
C PRO A 272 14.31 17.01 -32.70
N ALA A 273 15.34 16.42 -33.32
CA ALA A 273 16.47 15.91 -32.58
C ALA A 273 16.94 17.03 -31.65
N VAL A 274 16.92 16.77 -30.34
CA VAL A 274 17.60 17.62 -29.37
C VAL A 274 19.03 17.79 -29.88
N PRO A 275 19.50 19.02 -30.18
CA PRO A 275 20.86 19.24 -30.65
C PRO A 275 21.84 18.67 -29.63
N GLY A 276 22.72 17.79 -30.11
CA GLY A 276 23.37 16.78 -29.29
C GLY A 276 24.32 17.30 -28.22
N ASP A 277 24.30 16.60 -27.09
CA ASP A 277 25.52 16.30 -26.36
C ASP A 277 26.18 15.06 -26.98
N ALA A 278 27.51 15.12 -27.06
CA ALA A 278 28.39 14.18 -27.74
C ALA A 278 28.17 12.70 -27.33
N PRO A 279 28.52 11.72 -28.20
CA PRO A 279 28.27 10.31 -27.94
C PRO A 279 29.01 9.83 -26.69
N SER A 280 28.24 9.40 -25.69
CA SER A 280 28.75 8.53 -24.63
C SER A 280 29.26 7.22 -25.26
N PRO A 281 30.44 6.71 -24.89
CA PRO A 281 31.04 5.54 -25.52
C PRO A 281 30.15 4.29 -25.34
N ALA A 282 30.18 3.43 -26.34
CA ALA A 282 29.40 2.20 -26.44
C ALA A 282 29.47 1.35 -25.16
N PRO A 283 28.35 0.71 -24.74
CA PRO A 283 28.35 -0.13 -23.56
C PRO A 283 29.28 -1.33 -23.78
N ILE A 284 30.22 -1.50 -22.86
CA ILE A 284 30.92 -2.76 -22.66
C ILE A 284 29.85 -3.75 -22.18
N ALA A 285 29.65 -4.83 -22.92
CA ALA A 285 28.86 -5.96 -22.45
C ALA A 285 29.55 -6.60 -21.24
N PRO A 286 28.82 -6.89 -20.14
CA PRO A 286 29.20 -7.95 -19.24
C PRO A 286 28.33 -9.17 -19.54
N ASP A 287 28.96 -10.21 -20.08
CA ASP A 287 28.57 -11.58 -19.76
C ASP A 287 28.85 -11.78 -18.26
N GLY A 288 27.82 -12.06 -17.47
CA GLY A 288 27.91 -12.44 -16.06
C GLY A 288 26.51 -12.72 -15.49
N PRO A 289 26.27 -13.86 -14.83
CA PRO A 289 24.93 -14.29 -14.45
C PRO A 289 24.38 -13.45 -13.29
N ASP A 290 23.10 -13.10 -13.38
CA ASP A 290 22.30 -12.42 -12.37
C ASP A 290 22.40 -13.12 -11.00
N ALA A 291 22.65 -12.34 -9.94
CA ALA A 291 22.47 -12.78 -8.57
C ALA A 291 21.15 -12.23 -8.04
N ALA A 292 20.04 -12.92 -8.36
CA ALA A 292 18.79 -12.75 -7.64
C ALA A 292 18.94 -13.28 -6.21
N THR A 293 18.38 -12.59 -5.21
CA THR A 293 18.12 -13.20 -3.90
C THR A 293 17.08 -14.29 -4.12
N PRO A 294 17.40 -15.58 -3.93
CA PRO A 294 16.51 -16.63 -4.38
C PRO A 294 15.39 -16.84 -3.35
N ALA A 295 14.18 -16.42 -3.70
CA ALA A 295 12.97 -17.00 -3.12
C ALA A 295 12.76 -18.38 -3.75
N PHE A 296 12.59 -19.43 -2.96
CA PHE A 296 12.32 -20.77 -3.47
C PHE A 296 10.89 -21.19 -3.12
N GLY A 297 10.14 -21.65 -4.11
CA GLY A 297 8.74 -22.06 -3.93
C GLY A 297 8.50 -23.47 -4.47
N LEU A 298 7.79 -24.29 -3.71
CA LEU A 298 7.17 -25.53 -4.17
C LEU A 298 5.69 -25.26 -4.43
N GLU A 299 5.31 -25.29 -5.71
CA GLU A 299 3.91 -25.21 -6.14
C GLU A 299 3.45 -26.56 -6.68
N LEU A 300 2.27 -27.01 -6.27
CA LEU A 300 1.66 -28.24 -6.74
C LEU A 300 0.52 -27.92 -7.69
N LEU A 301 0.72 -28.20 -8.98
CA LEU A 301 -0.27 -27.95 -10.03
C LEU A 301 -0.98 -29.24 -10.42
N ALA A 302 -2.31 -29.24 -10.40
CA ALA A 302 -3.11 -30.31 -10.97
C ALA A 302 -2.93 -30.32 -12.50
N ALA A 303 -2.25 -31.34 -13.05
CA ALA A 303 -1.87 -31.40 -14.45
C ALA A 303 -2.90 -32.15 -15.35
N GLY A 304 -4.14 -32.30 -14.88
CA GLY A 304 -5.18 -33.09 -15.53
C GLY A 304 -4.85 -34.60 -15.60
N SER A 305 -5.89 -35.44 -15.74
CA SER A 305 -5.78 -36.91 -15.86
C SER A 305 -5.12 -37.68 -14.70
N GLY A 306 -5.20 -37.18 -13.46
CA GLY A 306 -4.65 -37.88 -12.28
C GLY A 306 -3.12 -37.80 -12.21
N ARG A 307 -2.55 -36.63 -12.55
CA ARG A 307 -1.13 -36.34 -12.38
C ARG A 307 -0.99 -34.99 -11.71
N THR A 308 -0.07 -34.91 -10.76
CA THR A 308 0.32 -33.65 -10.12
C THR A 308 1.70 -33.28 -10.63
N GLN A 309 1.89 -32.02 -10.99
CA GLN A 309 3.19 -31.46 -11.30
C GLN A 309 3.68 -30.69 -10.06
N ALA A 310 4.75 -31.17 -9.45
CA ALA A 310 5.48 -30.40 -8.46
C ALA A 310 6.46 -29.49 -9.20
N VAL A 311 6.17 -28.19 -9.18
CA VAL A 311 7.01 -27.16 -9.78
C VAL A 311 7.87 -26.57 -8.69
N LEU A 312 9.20 -26.71 -8.84
CA LEU A 312 10.15 -25.98 -8.02
C LEU A 312 10.49 -24.68 -8.74
N SER A 313 10.28 -23.56 -8.06
CA SER A 313 10.64 -22.24 -8.56
C SER A 313 11.74 -21.59 -7.73
N SER A 314 12.59 -20.81 -8.38
CA SER A 314 13.57 -19.92 -7.75
C SER A 314 13.51 -18.56 -8.45
N GLY A 315 13.30 -17.49 -7.70
CA GLY A 315 13.18 -16.14 -8.29
C GLY A 315 12.04 -16.02 -9.31
N GLY A 316 10.97 -16.82 -9.16
CA GLY A 316 9.84 -16.86 -10.10
C GLY A 316 10.06 -17.70 -11.36
N GLU A 317 11.24 -18.27 -11.57
CA GLU A 317 11.52 -19.19 -12.69
C GLU A 317 11.38 -20.64 -12.25
N THR A 318 10.81 -21.51 -13.10
CA THR A 318 10.80 -22.96 -12.86
C THR A 318 12.22 -23.53 -12.97
N VAL A 319 12.79 -23.94 -11.85
CA VAL A 319 14.13 -24.55 -11.78
C VAL A 319 14.06 -26.04 -12.08
N ASP A 320 12.99 -26.70 -11.63
CA ASP A 320 12.74 -28.12 -11.89
C ASP A 320 11.23 -28.40 -11.86
N ALA A 321 10.80 -29.45 -12.57
CA ALA A 321 9.41 -29.88 -12.55
C ALA A 321 9.34 -31.40 -12.51
N LEU A 322 8.83 -31.92 -11.39
CA LEU A 322 8.59 -33.35 -11.23
C LEU A 322 7.12 -33.65 -11.53
N SER A 323 6.85 -34.35 -12.63
CA SER A 323 5.51 -34.90 -12.89
C SER A 323 5.37 -36.24 -12.18
N VAL A 324 4.57 -36.27 -11.11
CA VAL A 324 4.24 -37.46 -10.34
C VAL A 324 2.81 -37.91 -10.71
N SER A 325 2.62 -39.21 -10.99
CA SER A 325 1.26 -39.75 -11.15
C SER A 325 0.55 -39.82 -9.80
N ALA A 326 -0.79 -39.75 -9.77
CA ALA A 326 -1.64 -39.68 -8.57
C ALA A 326 -1.40 -40.75 -7.49
N ASP A 327 -0.64 -41.81 -7.78
CA ASP A 327 -0.29 -42.87 -6.82
C ASP A 327 1.22 -42.94 -6.50
N THR A 328 2.00 -41.93 -6.89
CA THR A 328 3.46 -42.00 -6.76
C THR A 328 3.89 -41.72 -5.32
N ARG A 329 4.38 -42.78 -4.67
CA ARG A 329 4.98 -42.71 -3.34
C ARG A 329 6.30 -41.96 -3.42
N ILE A 330 6.37 -40.78 -2.83
CA ILE A 330 7.62 -40.04 -2.69
C ILE A 330 8.34 -40.56 -1.45
N ALA A 331 9.03 -41.69 -1.57
CA ALA A 331 9.92 -42.16 -0.53
C ALA A 331 11.26 -41.40 -0.62
N GLY A 332 11.32 -40.23 0.00
CA GLY A 332 12.54 -39.41 0.08
C GLY A 332 12.93 -38.77 -1.25
N ALA A 333 12.13 -37.80 -1.73
CA ALA A 333 12.61 -36.90 -2.78
C ALA A 333 13.60 -35.92 -2.15
N SER A 334 14.89 -36.14 -2.38
CA SER A 334 15.90 -35.09 -2.25
C SER A 334 15.89 -34.29 -3.54
N LEU A 335 15.41 -33.04 -3.47
CA LEU A 335 15.49 -32.11 -4.59
C LEU A 335 16.89 -31.47 -4.57
N ALA A 336 17.82 -32.12 -5.27
CA ALA A 336 19.26 -31.85 -5.22
C ALA A 336 19.74 -30.40 -5.47
N PRO A 337 19.00 -29.49 -6.15
CA PRO A 337 19.44 -28.09 -6.27
C PRO A 337 19.26 -27.27 -4.98
N ILE A 338 18.35 -27.66 -4.08
CA ILE A 338 17.95 -26.84 -2.91
C ILE A 338 17.88 -27.62 -1.58
N GLY A 339 18.12 -28.93 -1.61
CA GLY A 339 18.19 -29.79 -0.44
C GLY A 339 16.91 -29.87 0.41
N LEU A 340 15.74 -29.64 -0.19
CA LEU A 340 14.45 -29.87 0.47
C LEU A 340 14.20 -31.38 0.65
N ASP A 341 13.95 -31.82 1.88
CA ASP A 341 13.55 -33.18 2.24
C ASP A 341 12.19 -33.16 2.97
N LEU A 342 11.21 -33.85 2.39
CA LEU A 342 9.86 -33.96 2.94
C LEU A 342 9.69 -35.34 3.59
N ARG A 343 9.42 -35.36 4.89
CA ARG A 343 9.21 -36.57 5.68
C ARG A 343 7.87 -36.51 6.40
N ALA A 344 7.31 -37.68 6.67
CA ALA A 344 6.11 -37.81 7.48
C ALA A 344 6.47 -38.53 8.79
N ALA A 345 6.17 -37.93 9.94
CA ALA A 345 6.21 -38.65 11.21
C ALA A 345 4.88 -39.41 11.37
N GLY A 346 4.93 -40.75 11.38
CA GLY A 346 3.74 -41.60 11.53
C GLY A 346 3.07 -42.06 10.23
N GLY A 347 3.57 -41.65 9.06
CA GLY A 347 2.96 -41.97 7.76
C GLY A 347 3.92 -41.89 6.58
N ARG A 348 3.38 -41.58 5.39
CA ARG A 348 4.13 -41.34 4.16
C ARG A 348 3.65 -40.05 3.52
N VAL A 349 4.56 -39.28 2.93
CA VAL A 349 4.19 -38.09 2.15
C VAL A 349 3.66 -38.54 0.78
N GLY A 350 2.47 -38.09 0.42
CA GLY A 350 1.83 -38.32 -0.87
C GLY A 350 1.47 -37.00 -1.55
N VAL A 351 1.31 -37.04 -2.87
CA VAL A 351 0.86 -35.90 -3.68
C VAL A 351 -0.27 -36.36 -4.60
N ASP A 352 -1.44 -35.74 -4.49
CA ASP A 352 -2.61 -36.03 -5.34
C ASP A 352 -3.41 -34.74 -5.59
N ASP A 353 -3.92 -34.57 -6.80
CA ASP A 353 -4.69 -33.41 -7.27
C ASP A 353 -4.19 -32.02 -6.79
N GLY A 354 -2.88 -31.77 -6.88
CA GLY A 354 -2.28 -30.50 -6.43
C GLY A 354 -2.13 -30.35 -4.91
N ARG A 355 -2.24 -31.43 -4.14
CA ARG A 355 -2.21 -31.42 -2.67
C ARG A 355 -1.06 -32.26 -2.13
N LEU A 356 -0.40 -31.79 -1.08
CA LEU A 356 0.52 -32.56 -0.26
C LEU A 356 -0.24 -33.11 0.96
N PHE A 357 -0.18 -34.42 1.17
CA PHE A 357 -0.81 -35.08 2.31
C PHE A 357 0.14 -36.07 2.99
N VAL A 358 -0.18 -36.41 4.24
CA VAL A 358 0.53 -37.45 5.00
C VAL A 358 -0.42 -38.63 5.18
N ALA A 359 -0.21 -39.71 4.42
CA ALA A 359 -1.03 -40.91 4.58
C ALA A 359 -0.42 -41.85 5.63
N SER A 360 -1.12 -42.07 6.75
CA SER A 360 -0.87 -43.25 7.57
C SER A 360 -1.12 -44.54 6.77
N THR A 361 -0.41 -45.61 7.12
CA THR A 361 -0.46 -46.90 6.41
C THR A 361 -1.82 -47.62 6.44
N ARG A 362 -2.88 -46.99 6.96
CA ARG A 362 -4.18 -47.63 7.24
C ARG A 362 -5.34 -47.28 6.33
N ASP A 363 -5.30 -46.20 5.54
CA ASP A 363 -6.35 -45.91 4.55
C ASP A 363 -5.81 -44.96 3.47
N ALA A 364 -5.73 -45.45 2.22
CA ALA A 364 -5.22 -44.66 1.08
C ALA A 364 -6.27 -43.72 0.46
N SER A 365 -7.43 -43.57 1.10
CA SER A 365 -8.57 -42.76 0.62
C SER A 365 -8.78 -41.47 1.43
N ARG A 366 -7.76 -41.00 2.15
CA ARG A 366 -7.81 -39.75 2.92
C ARG A 366 -6.89 -38.72 2.27
N ASP A 367 -7.45 -37.55 1.99
CA ASP A 367 -6.85 -36.49 1.17
C ASP A 367 -6.20 -35.38 2.01
N GLY A 368 -5.63 -35.70 3.20
CA GLY A 368 -5.10 -34.70 4.14
C GLY A 368 -4.16 -35.24 5.23
N ILE A 369 -3.69 -34.32 6.08
CA ILE A 369 -2.91 -34.54 7.31
C ILE A 369 -3.91 -34.56 8.47
N SER A 370 -4.02 -35.68 9.18
CA SER A 370 -5.04 -35.89 10.20
C SER A 370 -4.49 -36.41 11.53
N GLY A 371 -5.08 -35.96 12.64
CA GLY A 371 -4.76 -36.48 13.98
C GLY A 371 -3.29 -36.28 14.38
N ASP A 372 -2.56 -37.37 14.67
CA ASP A 372 -1.16 -37.33 15.13
C ASP A 372 -0.14 -37.26 13.96
N GLU A 373 -0.62 -37.08 12.72
CA GLU A 373 0.24 -36.98 11.54
C GLU A 373 0.97 -35.63 11.51
N THR A 374 2.26 -35.66 11.17
CA THR A 374 3.09 -34.46 11.04
C THR A 374 3.85 -34.51 9.73
N LEU A 375 3.69 -33.46 8.93
CA LEU A 375 4.57 -33.17 7.81
C LEU A 375 5.83 -32.48 8.34
N VAL A 376 6.97 -33.11 8.12
CA VAL A 376 8.29 -32.57 8.47
C VAL A 376 8.95 -32.11 7.18
N VAL A 377 9.31 -30.84 7.13
CA VAL A 377 10.03 -30.21 6.04
C VAL A 377 11.42 -29.87 6.53
N THR A 378 12.43 -30.56 6.04
CA THR A 378 13.84 -30.32 6.39
C THR A 378 14.55 -29.66 5.21
N LEU A 379 15.36 -28.65 5.52
CA LEU A 379 16.19 -27.92 4.57
C LEU A 379 17.65 -28.38 4.79
N SER A 380 18.15 -29.24 3.91
CA SER A 380 19.51 -29.79 3.97
C SER A 380 20.48 -29.04 3.03
N ASP A 381 21.75 -28.95 3.42
CA ASP A 381 22.90 -28.69 2.53
C ASP A 381 23.09 -27.31 1.86
N THR A 382 22.67 -26.21 2.48
CA THR A 382 23.27 -24.89 2.17
C THR A 382 23.66 -24.13 3.45
N PRO A 383 24.94 -24.18 3.86
CA PRO A 383 25.44 -23.48 5.06
C PRO A 383 25.13 -21.98 5.11
N ASP A 384 24.90 -21.38 3.93
CA ASP A 384 24.76 -19.95 3.71
C ASP A 384 23.33 -19.51 3.28
N GLN A 385 22.37 -20.44 3.07
CA GLN A 385 20.98 -20.09 2.74
C GLN A 385 20.05 -20.46 3.88
N ARG A 386 20.10 -19.64 4.92
CA ARG A 386 19.25 -19.74 6.09
C ARG A 386 17.87 -19.17 5.77
N VAL A 387 16.80 -19.93 6.00
CA VAL A 387 15.42 -19.47 5.74
C VAL A 387 14.87 -18.74 6.96
N GLY A 388 14.51 -17.46 6.82
CA GLY A 388 13.98 -16.64 7.90
C GLY A 388 12.44 -16.58 7.96
N TYR A 389 11.78 -16.96 6.86
CA TYR A 389 10.35 -16.81 6.68
C TYR A 389 9.78 -17.87 5.72
N ALA A 390 8.56 -18.33 5.97
CA ALA A 390 7.83 -19.26 5.12
C ALA A 390 6.34 -18.94 5.02
N THR A 391 5.76 -19.24 3.86
CA THR A 391 4.30 -19.21 3.64
C THR A 391 3.79 -20.61 3.32
N ILE A 392 2.67 -20.98 3.93
CA ILE A 392 2.00 -22.27 3.77
C ILE A 392 0.59 -21.98 3.25
N GLY A 393 0.29 -22.40 2.02
CA GLY A 393 -1.07 -22.40 1.50
C GLY A 393 -1.80 -23.67 1.96
N LEU A 394 -2.92 -23.52 2.64
CA LEU A 394 -3.74 -24.64 3.09
C LEU A 394 -4.91 -24.87 2.13
N ILE A 395 -5.26 -26.13 1.92
CA ILE A 395 -6.41 -26.55 1.13
C ILE A 395 -7.32 -27.37 2.04
N ASP A 396 -8.62 -27.07 1.99
CA ASP A 396 -9.70 -27.77 2.70
C ASP A 396 -9.63 -27.74 4.24
N ALA A 397 -8.84 -26.83 4.83
CA ALA A 397 -8.87 -26.63 6.28
C ALA A 397 -10.24 -26.09 6.72
N ALA A 398 -11.01 -26.88 7.46
CA ALA A 398 -12.30 -26.40 7.94
C ALA A 398 -12.09 -25.27 8.97
N ARG A 399 -12.99 -24.29 9.02
CA ARG A 399 -12.88 -23.10 9.90
C ARG A 399 -12.67 -23.40 11.39
N THR A 400 -12.97 -24.63 11.82
CA THR A 400 -12.84 -25.07 13.21
C THR A 400 -11.52 -25.76 13.52
N GLU A 401 -10.74 -26.11 12.51
CA GLU A 401 -9.54 -26.91 12.60
C GLU A 401 -8.34 -26.05 12.99
N THR A 402 -7.48 -26.64 13.83
CA THR A 402 -6.24 -26.02 14.27
C THR A 402 -5.08 -26.66 13.52
N VAL A 403 -4.27 -25.84 12.86
CA VAL A 403 -2.99 -26.24 12.26
C VAL A 403 -1.88 -25.71 13.14
N ARG A 404 -0.97 -26.59 13.57
CA ARG A 404 0.19 -26.22 14.36
C ARG A 404 1.43 -26.23 13.46
N VAL A 405 2.22 -25.16 13.54
CA VAL A 405 3.53 -25.06 12.88
C VAL A 405 4.61 -24.90 13.93
N GLU A 406 5.54 -25.85 13.98
CA GLU A 406 6.72 -25.82 14.86
C GLU A 406 7.99 -25.63 14.03
N LEU A 407 8.85 -24.70 14.44
CA LEU A 407 10.13 -24.42 13.79
C LEU A 407 11.29 -24.93 14.63
N PHE A 408 12.26 -25.53 13.95
CA PHE A 408 13.44 -26.15 14.54
C PHE A 408 14.72 -25.56 13.93
N ARG A 409 15.74 -25.44 14.78
CA ARG A 409 17.12 -25.14 14.38
C ARG A 409 18.05 -26.09 15.10
N ASP A 410 18.93 -26.77 14.37
CA ASP A 410 19.90 -27.71 14.93
C ASP A 410 19.24 -28.78 15.82
N GLY A 411 18.01 -29.19 15.47
CA GLY A 411 17.20 -30.16 16.20
C GLY A 411 16.49 -29.64 17.46
N ALA A 412 16.61 -28.35 17.80
CA ALA A 412 15.88 -27.71 18.89
C ALA A 412 14.69 -26.89 18.37
N SER A 413 13.49 -27.10 18.96
CA SER A 413 12.33 -26.25 18.66
C SER A 413 12.54 -24.87 19.26
N PHE A 414 12.23 -23.82 18.50
CA PHE A 414 12.38 -22.44 18.97
C PHE A 414 11.18 -21.53 18.65
N GLY A 415 10.16 -22.06 17.98
CA GLY A 415 8.90 -21.36 17.73
C GLY A 415 7.76 -22.35 17.49
N THR A 416 6.57 -22.05 18.01
CA THR A 416 5.36 -22.82 17.74
C THR A 416 4.21 -21.84 17.57
N THR A 417 3.49 -21.95 16.46
CA THR A 417 2.28 -21.16 16.19
C THR A 417 1.10 -22.10 15.95
N GLU A 418 -0.09 -21.69 16.37
CA GLU A 418 -1.34 -22.40 16.14
C GLU A 418 -2.30 -21.49 15.39
N HIS A 419 -2.85 -21.98 14.28
CA HIS A 419 -3.70 -21.23 13.38
C HIS A 419 -5.03 -21.94 13.26
N ARG A 420 -6.15 -21.21 13.36
CA ARG A 420 -7.50 -21.79 13.28
C ARG A 420 -8.26 -21.28 12.08
N GLY A 421 -8.67 -22.19 11.19
CA GLY A 421 -9.50 -21.84 10.02
C GLY A 421 -8.82 -20.89 9.03
N ALA A 422 -7.49 -20.96 8.92
CA ALA A 422 -6.71 -20.14 8.01
C ALA A 422 -6.55 -20.87 6.65
N ASP A 423 -6.77 -20.15 5.55
CA ASP A 423 -6.50 -20.65 4.19
C ASP A 423 -5.02 -20.46 3.81
N ARG A 424 -4.31 -19.60 4.54
CA ARG A 424 -2.89 -19.30 4.39
C ARG A 424 -2.27 -19.05 5.76
N ILE A 425 -1.11 -19.65 6.01
CA ILE A 425 -0.32 -19.44 7.23
C ILE A 425 1.01 -18.82 6.83
N GLU A 426 1.36 -17.74 7.50
CA GLU A 426 2.67 -17.11 7.37
C GLU A 426 3.45 -17.31 8.66
N VAL A 427 4.69 -17.78 8.55
CA VAL A 427 5.54 -18.07 9.69
C VAL A 427 6.89 -17.40 9.50
N GLY A 428 7.11 -16.33 10.25
CA GLY A 428 8.39 -15.63 10.36
C GLY A 428 8.81 -15.55 11.81
N THR A 429 10.08 -15.79 12.08
CA THR A 429 10.64 -15.67 13.46
C THR A 429 11.79 -14.67 13.54
N GLY A 430 12.14 -14.02 12.41
CA GLY A 430 13.39 -13.25 12.28
C GLY A 430 14.65 -14.12 12.45
N LEU A 431 14.50 -15.43 12.63
CA LEU A 431 15.53 -16.40 12.91
C LEU A 431 15.49 -17.48 11.84
N ALA A 432 16.66 -17.77 11.25
CA ALA A 432 16.88 -18.94 10.41
C ALA A 432 16.30 -20.26 11.00
N PHE A 433 15.61 -21.09 10.24
CA PHE A 433 15.31 -22.47 10.64
C PHE A 433 15.84 -23.47 9.61
N ASP A 434 16.11 -24.70 10.05
CA ASP A 434 16.53 -25.83 9.20
C ASP A 434 15.45 -26.93 9.10
N GLU A 435 14.45 -26.91 9.98
CA GLU A 435 13.33 -27.83 9.96
C GLU A 435 12.02 -27.14 10.38
N MET A 436 10.94 -27.43 9.66
CA MET A 436 9.57 -27.00 9.96
C MET A 436 8.67 -28.22 10.06
N ARG A 437 7.85 -28.29 11.11
CA ARG A 437 6.86 -29.34 11.31
C ARG A 437 5.46 -28.76 11.26
N ILE A 438 4.62 -29.29 10.39
CA ILE A 438 3.22 -28.90 10.24
C ILE A 438 2.36 -30.08 10.70
N SER A 439 1.53 -29.89 11.71
CA SER A 439 0.68 -30.94 12.29
C SER A 439 -0.76 -30.49 12.47
N ALA A 440 -1.66 -31.45 12.46
CA ALA A 440 -3.08 -31.24 12.74
C ALA A 440 -3.35 -31.23 14.24
N GLY A 441 -4.20 -30.31 14.69
CA GLY A 441 -4.80 -30.40 16.01
C GLY A 441 -5.73 -31.63 16.11
N PRO A 442 -6.09 -32.09 17.32
CA PRO A 442 -6.98 -33.23 17.49
C PRO A 442 -8.31 -33.06 16.73
N GLY A 443 -8.54 -33.91 15.73
CA GLY A 443 -9.77 -33.90 14.92
C GLY A 443 -9.76 -32.97 13.71
N ALA A 444 -8.61 -32.34 13.38
CA ALA A 444 -8.42 -31.60 12.13
C ALA A 444 -7.95 -32.52 10.99
N ASP A 445 -8.33 -32.17 9.75
CA ASP A 445 -7.90 -32.80 8.51
C ASP A 445 -7.67 -31.73 7.44
N PHE A 446 -6.42 -31.46 7.05
CA PHE A 446 -6.08 -30.42 6.08
C PHE A 446 -5.02 -30.88 5.08
N ALA A 447 -4.95 -30.25 3.91
CA ALA A 447 -3.87 -30.46 2.95
C ALA A 447 -3.02 -29.20 2.78
N VAL A 448 -1.76 -29.37 2.37
CA VAL A 448 -0.88 -28.25 2.01
C VAL A 448 -0.84 -28.12 0.49
N GLY A 449 -1.28 -26.98 -0.02
CA GLY A 449 -1.31 -26.66 -1.46
C GLY A 449 -0.03 -26.01 -1.97
N SER A 450 0.63 -25.21 -1.12
CA SER A 450 1.88 -24.53 -1.48
C SER A 450 2.78 -24.30 -0.28
N LEU A 451 4.09 -24.31 -0.52
CA LEU A 451 5.13 -23.98 0.45
C LEU A 451 6.14 -23.04 -0.22
N ALA A 452 6.36 -21.86 0.35
CA ALA A 452 7.42 -20.95 -0.10
C ALA A 452 8.34 -20.58 1.05
N PHE A 453 9.64 -20.49 0.77
CA PHE A 453 10.70 -20.20 1.72
C PHE A 453 11.53 -19.00 1.27
N PHE A 454 11.89 -18.15 2.23
CA PHE A 454 12.57 -16.89 1.99
C PHE A 454 13.81 -16.77 2.89
N GLY A 455 14.90 -16.22 2.35
CA GLY A 455 16.18 -16.08 3.07
C GLY A 455 16.09 -15.20 4.33
N ALA A 456 16.99 -15.44 5.28
CA ALA A 456 17.10 -14.70 6.55
C ALA A 456 17.91 -13.40 6.43
N GLU A 457 18.54 -13.14 5.29
CA GLU A 457 19.30 -11.93 5.02
C GLU A 457 18.35 -10.86 4.46
N ASN A 458 18.14 -9.79 5.23
CA ASN A 458 17.08 -8.76 5.12
C ASN A 458 15.71 -9.19 5.67
N PRO A 459 15.45 -9.05 6.99
CA PRO A 459 14.06 -8.89 7.41
C PRO A 459 13.50 -7.69 6.65
N ALA A 460 12.43 -7.91 5.88
CA ALA A 460 11.63 -6.81 5.36
C ALA A 460 11.34 -5.83 6.52
N PRO A 461 11.30 -4.51 6.27
CA PRO A 461 10.84 -3.59 7.31
C PRO A 461 9.51 -4.12 7.84
N ALA A 462 9.46 -4.27 9.17
CA ALA A 462 8.25 -4.62 9.91
C ALA A 462 7.04 -3.94 9.25
N PRO A 463 6.04 -4.69 8.76
CA PRO A 463 4.89 -4.05 8.14
C PRO A 463 4.28 -3.10 9.16
N THR A 464 4.10 -1.85 8.77
CA THR A 464 3.28 -0.93 9.56
C THR A 464 1.83 -1.32 9.35
N VAL A 465 1.12 -1.53 10.44
CA VAL A 465 -0.32 -1.80 10.42
C VAL A 465 -1.05 -0.62 11.04
N THR A 466 -1.99 -0.05 10.30
CA THR A 466 -2.83 1.05 10.75
C THR A 466 -4.21 0.51 11.12
N MET A 467 -4.67 0.82 12.33
CA MET A 467 -5.93 0.32 12.89
C MET A 467 -6.71 1.45 13.54
N GLY A 468 -8.00 1.57 13.26
CA GLY A 468 -8.82 2.69 13.75
C GLY A 468 -10.17 2.29 14.33
N LEU A 469 -10.70 3.15 15.20
CA LEU A 469 -12.06 3.10 15.72
C LEU A 469 -12.79 4.40 15.34
N ASP A 470 -13.79 4.31 14.47
CA ASP A 470 -14.69 5.42 14.14
C ASP A 470 -16.03 5.29 14.89
N LEU A 471 -16.50 6.39 15.51
CA LEU A 471 -17.77 6.44 16.25
C LEU A 471 -18.79 7.34 15.53
N ALA A 472 -19.69 6.73 14.77
CA ALA A 472 -20.75 7.45 14.07
C ALA A 472 -22.08 7.47 14.85
N GLY A 473 -22.61 8.67 15.11
CA GLY A 473 -23.95 8.84 15.68
C GLY A 473 -25.06 8.66 14.64
N ARG A 474 -25.72 7.50 14.57
CA ARG A 474 -26.72 7.21 13.51
C ARG A 474 -28.19 7.48 13.88
N SER A 475 -28.57 7.64 15.16
CA SER A 475 -29.94 8.03 15.56
C SER A 475 -30.05 8.41 17.05
N ARG A 476 -31.23 8.90 17.52
CA ARG A 476 -31.52 9.22 18.94
C ARG A 476 -31.47 7.96 19.84
N GLY A 477 -30.28 7.42 20.10
CA GLY A 477 -30.06 6.36 21.08
C GLY A 477 -29.05 5.27 20.72
N ARG A 478 -28.32 5.35 19.59
CA ARG A 478 -27.31 4.35 19.20
C ARG A 478 -26.07 5.01 18.62
N THR A 479 -24.92 4.44 18.93
CA THR A 479 -23.62 4.77 18.33
C THR A 479 -23.14 3.54 17.57
N GLU A 480 -22.67 3.72 16.35
CA GLU A 480 -21.99 2.69 15.58
C GLU A 480 -20.49 2.87 15.80
N ALA A 481 -19.81 1.77 16.13
CA ALA A 481 -18.37 1.73 16.29
C ALA A 481 -17.82 0.82 15.18
N THR A 482 -17.02 1.40 14.28
CA THR A 482 -16.41 0.67 13.17
C THR A 482 -14.93 0.48 13.47
N LEU A 483 -14.48 -0.78 13.42
CA LEU A 483 -13.06 -1.13 13.44
C LEU A 483 -12.55 -1.14 12.01
N GLU A 484 -11.51 -0.37 11.74
CA GLU A 484 -10.81 -0.36 10.45
C GLU A 484 -9.39 -0.90 10.62
N VAL A 485 -8.93 -1.69 9.67
CA VAL A 485 -7.55 -2.20 9.56
C VAL A 485 -7.10 -1.94 8.14
N GLU A 486 -5.99 -1.21 7.94
CA GLU A 486 -5.51 -0.77 6.62
C GLU A 486 -6.58 -0.01 5.80
N GLY A 487 -7.45 0.74 6.49
CA GLY A 487 -8.56 1.46 5.86
C GLY A 487 -9.73 0.57 5.38
N GLU A 488 -9.70 -0.74 5.65
CA GLU A 488 -10.81 -1.65 5.43
C GLU A 488 -11.59 -1.92 6.72
N THR A 489 -12.92 -1.96 6.66
CA THR A 489 -13.76 -2.30 7.82
C THR A 489 -13.55 -3.76 8.23
N ALA A 490 -12.82 -3.98 9.33
CA ALA A 490 -12.59 -5.29 9.93
C ALA A 490 -13.75 -5.74 10.84
N GLY A 491 -14.54 -4.80 11.36
CA GLY A 491 -15.70 -5.12 12.18
C GLY A 491 -16.62 -3.92 12.46
N GLU A 492 -17.88 -4.19 12.77
CA GLU A 492 -18.87 -3.17 13.14
C GLU A 492 -19.61 -3.62 14.41
N VAL A 493 -19.68 -2.73 15.41
CA VAL A 493 -20.42 -2.94 16.65
C VAL A 493 -21.40 -1.80 16.88
N THR A 494 -22.68 -2.13 17.00
CA THR A 494 -23.69 -1.15 17.42
C THR A 494 -23.75 -1.09 18.95
N LEU A 495 -23.37 0.06 19.52
CA LEU A 495 -23.46 0.34 20.95
C LEU A 495 -24.78 1.05 21.30
N ALA A 496 -25.39 0.63 22.40
CA ALA A 496 -26.48 1.41 22.98
C ALA A 496 -25.94 2.74 23.52
N ARG A 497 -26.79 3.77 23.56
CA ARG A 497 -26.45 5.05 24.20
C ARG A 497 -25.92 4.82 25.62
N ALA A 498 -24.86 5.54 26.01
CA ALA A 498 -24.32 5.52 27.35
C ALA A 498 -23.77 4.15 27.80
N THR A 499 -23.12 3.44 26.87
CA THR A 499 -22.48 2.17 27.18
C THR A 499 -21.11 2.43 27.81
N PHE A 500 -20.83 1.74 28.93
CA PHE A 500 -19.49 1.70 29.50
C PHE A 500 -18.61 0.78 28.67
N LEU A 501 -17.50 1.31 28.18
CA LEU A 501 -16.42 0.50 27.60
C LEU A 501 -15.46 0.17 28.75
N ARG A 502 -15.39 -1.11 29.13
CA ARG A 502 -14.46 -1.56 30.19
C ARG A 502 -13.28 -2.32 29.63
N ASP A 503 -13.47 -3.05 28.55
CA ASP A 503 -12.42 -3.76 27.83
C ASP A 503 -12.86 -3.83 26.36
N VAL A 504 -12.24 -3.04 25.50
CA VAL A 504 -12.40 -3.20 24.04
C VAL A 504 -11.20 -4.01 23.57
N ALA A 505 -11.28 -5.33 23.73
CA ALA A 505 -10.35 -6.22 23.05
C ALA A 505 -10.70 -6.22 21.57
N LEU A 506 -9.92 -5.50 20.77
CA LEU A 506 -9.94 -5.64 19.33
C LEU A 506 -8.95 -6.78 19.04
N ASP A 507 -9.40 -7.92 18.53
CA ASP A 507 -8.53 -9.10 18.36
C ASP A 507 -7.29 -8.80 17.48
N ALA A 508 -7.34 -7.75 16.65
CA ALA A 508 -6.21 -7.24 15.86
C ALA A 508 -5.36 -6.17 16.58
N LEU A 509 -5.93 -5.46 17.56
CA LEU A 509 -5.26 -4.42 18.34
C LEU A 509 -5.47 -4.72 19.83
N SER A 510 -4.52 -5.45 20.44
CA SER A 510 -4.53 -5.73 21.88
C SER A 510 -4.37 -4.44 22.68
N MET A 511 -5.47 -3.70 22.84
CA MET A 511 -5.55 -2.40 23.48
C MET A 511 -6.61 -2.42 24.57
N SER A 512 -6.38 -1.70 25.66
CA SER A 512 -7.38 -1.44 26.68
C SER A 512 -7.57 0.07 26.86
N LEU A 513 -8.80 0.46 27.18
CA LEU A 513 -9.16 1.83 27.51
C LEU A 513 -9.47 1.90 29.00
N ASP A 514 -8.85 2.85 29.69
CA ASP A 514 -9.04 3.08 31.11
C ASP A 514 -9.21 4.57 31.40
N VAL A 515 -9.62 4.91 32.62
CA VAL A 515 -9.77 6.30 33.06
C VAL A 515 -9.08 6.52 34.39
N ASP A 516 -8.47 7.69 34.57
CA ASP A 516 -7.95 8.14 35.85
C ASP A 516 -8.51 9.53 36.21
N GLY A 517 -8.41 9.91 37.47
CA GLY A 517 -8.82 11.20 37.99
C GLY A 517 -9.84 11.12 39.14
N PRO A 518 -9.97 12.20 39.96
CA PRO A 518 -10.87 12.24 41.10
C PRO A 518 -12.34 11.98 40.75
N GLY A 519 -12.78 10.74 40.96
CA GLY A 519 -14.18 10.35 40.78
C GLY A 519 -14.51 9.74 39.42
N ALA A 520 -13.54 9.57 38.53
CA ALA A 520 -13.71 8.84 37.27
C ALA A 520 -14.22 7.41 37.53
N ARG A 521 -15.18 6.93 36.72
CA ARG A 521 -15.86 5.63 36.90
C ARG A 521 -15.73 4.69 35.71
N GLY A 522 -15.44 5.23 34.53
CA GLY A 522 -15.23 4.48 33.31
C GLY A 522 -15.39 5.34 32.06
N VAL A 523 -15.03 4.75 30.93
CA VAL A 523 -15.17 5.33 29.59
C VAL A 523 -16.62 5.16 29.13
N VAL A 524 -17.22 6.23 28.60
CA VAL A 524 -18.61 6.23 28.11
C VAL A 524 -18.68 6.64 26.66
N VAL A 525 -19.52 5.94 25.89
CA VAL A 525 -19.90 6.34 24.53
C VAL A 525 -21.31 6.94 24.53
N ASP A 526 -21.45 8.20 24.12
CA ASP A 526 -22.74 8.86 23.88
C ASP A 526 -22.76 9.68 22.58
N GLY A 527 -23.66 9.33 21.66
CA GLY A 527 -23.92 10.13 20.47
C GLY A 527 -22.73 10.26 19.50
N GLY A 528 -21.98 9.18 19.30
CA GLY A 528 -20.75 9.21 18.49
C GLY A 528 -19.57 9.88 19.18
N ARG A 529 -19.54 9.90 20.52
CA ARG A 529 -18.45 10.51 21.30
C ARG A 529 -18.00 9.60 22.42
N LEU A 530 -16.69 9.49 22.60
CA LEU A 530 -16.02 8.88 23.73
C LEU A 530 -15.67 9.97 24.76
N GLY A 531 -15.98 9.71 26.03
CA GLY A 531 -15.64 10.59 27.16
C GLY A 531 -15.45 9.82 28.47
N VAL A 532 -15.28 10.55 29.57
CA VAL A 532 -15.10 10.00 30.92
C VAL A 532 -16.36 10.28 31.74
N GLN A 533 -16.83 9.27 32.49
CA GLN A 533 -17.90 9.50 33.47
C GLN A 533 -17.34 9.71 34.87
N SER A 534 -17.60 10.87 35.45
CA SER A 534 -17.28 11.16 36.85
C SER A 534 -18.41 10.83 37.84
N ARG A 535 -18.05 10.74 39.13
CA ARG A 535 -18.97 10.36 40.20
C ARG A 535 -20.03 11.44 40.42
N GLY A 536 -21.28 11.10 40.11
CA GLY A 536 -22.43 12.00 40.24
C GLY A 536 -22.92 12.57 38.91
N GLU A 537 -22.20 12.32 37.83
CA GLU A 537 -22.60 12.72 36.48
C GLU A 537 -23.57 11.71 35.88
N GLY A 538 -24.58 12.23 35.18
CA GLY A 538 -25.41 11.43 34.29
C GLY A 538 -24.61 11.02 33.06
N THR A 539 -24.97 9.89 32.45
CA THR A 539 -24.23 9.36 31.30
C THR A 539 -24.27 10.24 30.04
N SER A 540 -25.25 11.14 29.92
CA SER A 540 -25.29 12.15 28.85
C SER A 540 -24.37 13.35 29.09
N SER A 541 -23.88 13.51 30.32
CA SER A 541 -22.90 14.54 30.71
C SER A 541 -21.47 13.97 30.68
N ALA A 542 -21.33 12.66 30.82
CA ALA A 542 -20.10 11.87 30.77
C ALA A 542 -19.47 11.72 29.37
N ALA A 543 -19.88 12.53 28.41
CA ALA A 543 -19.40 12.47 27.04
C ALA A 543 -18.24 13.44 26.79
N GLN A 544 -17.61 13.96 27.86
CA GLN A 544 -16.46 14.84 27.80
C GLN A 544 -15.36 14.34 28.76
N ILE A 545 -14.13 14.74 28.49
CA ILE A 545 -12.94 14.62 29.34
C ILE A 545 -12.66 16.04 29.81
N SER A 546 -12.64 16.30 31.12
CA SER A 546 -12.55 17.65 31.67
C SER A 546 -11.73 17.71 32.95
N GLY A 547 -11.14 18.89 33.21
CA GLY A 547 -10.37 19.13 34.43
C GLY A 547 -9.28 18.06 34.65
N PRO A 548 -9.25 17.37 35.80
CA PRO A 548 -8.22 16.38 36.13
C PRO A 548 -8.49 14.97 35.58
N GLU A 549 -9.46 14.80 34.68
CA GLU A 549 -9.77 13.50 34.09
C GLU A 549 -8.74 13.11 33.02
N GLU A 550 -8.36 11.83 33.02
CA GLU A 550 -7.49 11.24 31.99
C GLU A 550 -8.23 10.07 31.32
N LEU A 551 -8.14 10.01 29.99
CA LEU A 551 -8.44 8.81 29.21
C LEU A 551 -7.11 8.15 28.85
N ILE A 552 -6.98 6.87 29.18
CA ILE A 552 -5.75 6.10 29.04
C ILE A 552 -5.95 5.01 28.00
N PHE A 553 -5.09 5.00 26.97
CA PHE A 553 -4.95 3.95 25.99
C PHE A 553 -3.74 3.11 26.40
N ARG A 554 -3.91 1.81 26.64
CA ARG A 554 -2.79 0.90 26.89
C ARG A 554 -2.71 -0.16 25.82
N PHE A 555 -1.52 -0.40 25.31
CA PHE A 555 -1.21 -1.36 24.28
C PHE A 555 -0.50 -2.55 24.94
N ALA A 556 -0.96 -3.77 24.65
CA ALA A 556 -0.38 -4.98 25.26
C ALA A 556 1.00 -5.32 24.71
N GLU A 557 1.30 -4.84 23.50
CA GLU A 557 2.56 -5.02 22.77
C GLU A 557 3.18 -3.63 22.56
N SER A 558 4.47 -3.47 22.84
CA SER A 558 5.18 -2.19 23.05
C SER A 558 5.46 -1.37 21.77
N ASP A 559 4.54 -1.40 20.80
CA ASP A 559 4.89 -1.22 19.40
C ASP A 559 4.10 -0.11 18.68
N ALA A 560 3.29 0.66 19.40
CA ALA A 560 2.60 1.82 18.83
C ALA A 560 3.62 2.96 18.57
N LEU A 561 3.71 3.43 17.33
CA LEU A 561 4.63 4.52 16.94
C LEU A 561 3.91 5.86 16.93
N ALA A 562 2.71 5.88 16.34
CA ALA A 562 1.93 7.08 16.13
C ALA A 562 0.44 6.80 16.33
N ILE A 563 -0.30 7.84 16.67
CA ILE A 563 -1.76 7.81 16.80
C ILE A 563 -2.33 9.11 16.21
N ASP A 564 -3.31 8.96 15.32
CA ASP A 564 -4.15 10.00 14.79
C ASP A 564 -5.48 9.98 15.57
N ILE A 565 -5.96 11.13 16.04
CA ILE A 565 -7.11 11.25 16.96
C ILE A 565 -8.08 12.29 16.41
N ASP A 566 -9.36 11.91 16.21
CA ASP A 566 -10.44 12.83 15.86
C ASP A 566 -11.13 13.35 17.13
N LEU A 567 -10.98 14.66 17.37
CA LEU A 567 -11.53 15.38 18.50
C LEU A 567 -12.85 16.07 18.12
N LYS A 568 -13.87 15.93 18.98
CA LYS A 568 -15.13 16.67 18.87
C LYS A 568 -15.36 17.55 20.08
N GLY A 569 -16.00 18.69 19.82
CA GLY A 569 -16.46 19.59 20.87
C GLY A 569 -15.36 20.45 21.48
N VAL A 570 -14.16 20.47 20.90
CA VAL A 570 -13.04 21.34 21.29
C VAL A 570 -13.33 22.77 20.83
N ALA A 571 -13.53 23.69 21.76
CA ALA A 571 -13.59 25.12 21.51
C ALA A 571 -12.18 25.66 21.19
N ALA A 572 -12.10 26.80 20.50
CA ALA A 572 -10.83 27.39 20.06
C ALA A 572 -9.86 27.76 21.20
N GLN A 573 -10.29 27.72 22.46
CA GLN A 573 -9.49 28.03 23.65
C GLN A 573 -9.23 26.80 24.52
N GLU A 574 -9.77 25.63 24.17
CA GLU A 574 -9.57 24.41 24.93
C GLU A 574 -8.23 23.78 24.56
N VAL A 575 -7.55 23.30 25.60
CA VAL A 575 -6.25 22.64 25.52
C VAL A 575 -6.45 21.15 25.72
N VAL A 576 -5.89 20.34 24.82
CA VAL A 576 -5.76 18.89 24.96
C VAL A 576 -4.30 18.55 25.23
N LEU A 577 -4.04 17.76 26.27
CA LEU A 577 -2.73 17.30 26.65
C LEU A 577 -2.60 15.82 26.29
N LEU A 578 -1.50 15.47 25.61
CA LEU A 578 -1.15 14.09 25.30
C LEU A 578 0.18 13.76 25.93
N GLU A 579 0.21 12.67 26.68
CA GLU A 579 1.43 12.16 27.29
C GLU A 579 1.60 10.68 26.95
N ALA A 580 2.71 10.34 26.30
CA ALA A 580 3.05 8.97 25.99
C ALA A 580 3.98 8.39 27.05
N PHE A 581 3.82 7.10 27.31
CA PHE A 581 4.58 6.34 28.29
C PHE A 581 5.17 5.10 27.64
N ARG A 582 6.35 4.72 28.14
CA ARG A 582 6.96 3.42 27.86
C ARG A 582 7.41 2.80 29.16
N ASP A 583 6.91 1.61 29.49
CA ASP A 583 7.22 0.89 30.72
C ASP A 583 6.97 1.77 31.97
N GLY A 584 5.87 2.54 31.95
CA GLY A 584 5.49 3.48 33.01
C GLY A 584 6.37 4.74 33.11
N ARG A 585 7.27 4.99 32.15
CA ARG A 585 8.05 6.24 32.07
C ARG A 585 7.48 7.18 31.01
N SER A 586 7.22 8.42 31.41
CA SER A 586 6.80 9.47 30.48
C SER A 586 7.89 9.73 29.42
N LEU A 587 7.48 9.72 28.16
CA LEU A 587 8.28 10.09 26.99
C LEU A 587 8.17 11.59 26.67
N GLY A 588 7.19 12.27 27.26
CA GLY A 588 6.94 13.70 27.11
C GLY A 588 5.45 14.01 26.98
N THR A 589 5.11 15.25 27.34
CA THR A 589 3.75 15.80 27.20
C THR A 589 3.71 16.82 26.07
N THR A 590 2.72 16.72 25.20
CA THR A 590 2.45 17.70 24.14
C THR A 590 1.08 18.34 24.36
N ALA A 591 1.02 19.67 24.25
CA ALA A 591 -0.22 20.43 24.38
C ALA A 591 -0.72 20.91 23.02
N TYR A 592 -2.02 20.82 22.82
CA TYR A 592 -2.69 21.17 21.57
C TYR A 592 -3.88 22.08 21.85
N GLU A 593 -3.99 23.20 21.15
CA GLU A 593 -5.00 24.23 21.38
C GLU A 593 -5.97 24.34 20.20
N GLY A 594 -7.28 24.22 20.48
CA GLY A 594 -8.33 24.60 19.52
C GLY A 594 -8.39 23.80 18.21
N MET A 595 -7.93 22.55 18.21
CA MET A 595 -7.92 21.68 17.02
C MET A 595 -9.02 20.60 17.06
N SER A 596 -9.53 20.24 15.89
CA SER A 596 -10.50 19.14 15.71
C SER A 596 -9.85 17.79 15.41
N ASP A 597 -8.62 17.78 14.94
CA ASP A 597 -7.90 16.58 14.54
C ASP A 597 -6.46 16.69 15.04
N LEU A 598 -5.93 15.60 15.58
CA LEU A 598 -4.67 15.61 16.29
C LEU A 598 -3.84 14.39 15.90
N ARG A 599 -2.67 14.64 15.33
CA ARG A 599 -1.66 13.61 15.11
C ARG A 599 -0.61 13.69 16.19
N PHE A 600 -0.40 12.60 16.90
CA PHE A 600 0.68 12.46 17.86
C PHE A 600 1.64 11.35 17.42
N ASP A 601 2.90 11.73 17.28
CA ASP A 601 4.00 10.83 16.95
C ASP A 601 5.07 11.04 18.03
N ALA A 602 5.31 10.00 18.84
CA ALA A 602 6.31 10.07 19.91
C ALA A 602 7.75 9.98 19.36
N GLY A 603 7.93 9.65 18.07
CA GLY A 603 9.21 9.34 17.45
C GLY A 603 9.87 8.06 17.98
N THR A 604 9.22 7.35 18.91
CA THR A 604 9.66 6.11 19.53
C THR A 604 8.46 5.28 19.96
N PRO A 605 8.53 3.94 19.94
CA PRO A 605 7.41 3.12 20.38
C PRO A 605 7.03 3.35 21.85
N PHE A 606 5.72 3.34 22.13
CA PHE A 606 5.11 3.54 23.45
C PHE A 606 4.07 2.45 23.75
N ASP A 607 3.81 2.19 25.04
CA ASP A 607 2.87 1.17 25.52
C ASP A 607 1.64 1.77 26.22
N GLU A 608 1.67 3.06 26.55
CA GLU A 608 0.54 3.77 27.14
C GLU A 608 0.49 5.22 26.62
N LEU A 609 -0.71 5.71 26.33
CA LEU A 609 -0.97 7.10 25.95
C LEU A 609 -2.09 7.65 26.81
N ARG A 610 -1.87 8.83 27.39
CA ARG A 610 -2.84 9.53 28.22
C ARG A 610 -3.31 10.80 27.53
N LEU A 611 -4.61 10.97 27.48
CA LEU A 611 -5.27 12.18 27.00
C LEU A 611 -5.96 12.86 28.18
N SER A 612 -5.63 14.12 28.43
CA SER A 612 -6.26 14.92 29.48
C SER A 612 -6.57 16.33 28.99
N ALA A 613 -7.47 17.01 29.69
CA ALA A 613 -7.81 18.39 29.38
C ALA A 613 -6.87 19.34 30.11
N GLY A 614 -6.51 20.47 29.49
CA GLY A 614 -5.85 21.55 30.22
C GLY A 614 -6.76 22.17 31.29
N GLU A 615 -6.19 23.05 32.10
CA GLU A 615 -6.95 23.79 33.12
C GLU A 615 -8.15 24.51 32.45
N ASP A 616 -9.34 24.35 33.02
CA ASP A 616 -10.61 24.87 32.49
C ASP A 616 -11.01 24.41 31.07
N SER A 617 -10.42 23.33 30.55
CA SER A 617 -10.76 22.75 29.24
C SER A 617 -11.64 21.51 29.35
N ALA A 618 -12.38 21.20 28.28
CA ALA A 618 -13.08 19.94 28.12
C ALA A 618 -13.07 19.47 26.65
N PHE A 619 -13.08 18.18 26.36
CA PHE A 619 -13.20 17.69 24.97
C PHE A 619 -13.83 16.30 24.91
N SER A 620 -14.09 15.79 23.71
CA SER A 620 -14.57 14.43 23.49
C SER A 620 -13.92 13.85 22.24
N LEU A 621 -13.91 12.53 22.07
CA LEU A 621 -13.31 11.89 20.89
C LEU A 621 -14.41 11.34 19.98
N ALA A 622 -14.34 11.58 18.67
CA ALA A 622 -15.17 10.87 17.70
C ALA A 622 -14.51 9.59 17.19
N GLY A 623 -13.20 9.50 17.24
CA GLY A 623 -12.48 8.32 16.79
C GLY A 623 -10.98 8.48 17.00
N PHE A 624 -10.26 7.40 16.75
CA PHE A 624 -8.80 7.39 16.73
C PHE A 624 -8.30 6.29 15.80
N GLU A 625 -7.09 6.46 15.31
CA GLU A 625 -6.38 5.56 14.41
C GLU A 625 -4.94 5.41 14.93
N VAL A 626 -4.51 4.18 15.18
CA VAL A 626 -3.19 3.84 15.72
C VAL A 626 -2.38 3.22 14.61
N THR A 627 -1.17 3.74 14.38
CA THR A 627 -0.18 3.09 13.52
C THR A 627 0.82 2.33 14.37
N ARG A 628 0.84 1.01 14.21
CA ARG A 628 1.79 0.10 14.85
C ARG A 628 2.90 -0.28 13.90
N ILE A 629 4.11 -0.48 14.42
CA ILE A 629 5.17 -1.20 13.70
C ILE A 629 5.08 -2.65 14.14
N ASP A 630 4.82 -3.61 13.25
CA ASP A 630 4.88 -5.03 13.61
C ASP A 630 6.34 -5.45 13.77
N VAL A 631 6.94 -5.17 14.94
CA VAL A 631 8.25 -5.70 15.27
C VAL A 631 8.06 -7.22 15.37
N PRO A 632 8.69 -8.03 14.48
CA PRO A 632 8.62 -9.48 14.63
C PRO A 632 9.07 -9.79 16.05
N GLU A 633 8.31 -10.58 16.83
CA GLU A 633 8.67 -10.96 18.21
C GLU A 633 10.12 -11.42 18.24
N LEU A 634 11.04 -10.52 18.58
CA LEU A 634 12.41 -10.85 18.84
C LEU A 634 12.36 -11.48 20.22
N GLY A 635 12.20 -12.81 20.25
CA GLY A 635 12.28 -13.60 21.47
C GLY A 635 13.44 -13.08 22.30
N LEU A 636 13.13 -12.52 23.47
CA LEU A 636 14.10 -11.99 24.40
C LEU A 636 15.14 -13.08 24.68
N PHE A 637 16.38 -12.83 24.26
CA PHE A 637 17.54 -13.70 24.46
C PHE A 637 17.94 -13.84 25.94
#